data_AF-A0A933MFG7-F1
#
_entry.id   AF-A0A933MFG7-F1
#
_cell.length_a   1.000
_cell.length_b   1.000
_cell.length_c   1.000
_cell.angle_alpha   90.00
_cell.angle_beta   90.00
_cell.angle_gamma   90.00
#
_symmetry.space_group_name_H-M   'P 1'
#
loop_
_entity.id
_entity.type
_entity.pdbx_description
1 polymer ?
#
loop_
_entity_poly.entity_id
_entity_poly.type
_entity_poly.pdbx_seq_one_letter_code
_entity_poly.pdbx_strand_id
1 'polypeptide(L)'
;MEQLFTFGGFPEPFLGGSEVQAKRWSREYRSRLIRDDLSNLERVNDLGKMELLMLRLPELVGSPLSVNGLAEDLRASHKAVSHWLDILERLYAVARLSPFGPAKIRAVKKERKHYHYDWSLIKDPGPRFENITAMHLLKWAHFQQDSLGLDVEVRYFRDVEGREVDFVVLEEGKPSLLNKVQDRRRAALPEPALPESPPEPLPCACWRPWHDPTGGYCGQSG
;
A
#
# COMPACT_ATOMS: atom_id res chain seq x y z
N MET A 1 -21.65 10.01 -1.97
CA MET A 1 -20.80 8.82 -1.73
C MET A 1 -21.16 7.67 -2.68
N GLU A 2 -22.44 7.35 -2.87
CA GLU A 2 -22.88 6.24 -3.74
C GLU A 2 -22.40 6.34 -5.19
N GLN A 3 -22.43 7.54 -5.79
CA GLN A 3 -21.93 7.74 -7.16
C GLN A 3 -20.44 7.40 -7.31
N LEU A 4 -19.60 7.81 -6.35
CA LEU A 4 -18.17 7.50 -6.34
C LEU A 4 -17.90 6.00 -6.18
N PHE A 5 -18.76 5.32 -5.42
CA PHE A 5 -18.71 3.89 -5.19
C PHE A 5 -19.07 3.08 -6.43
N THR A 6 -19.98 3.60 -7.26
CA THR A 6 -20.50 2.95 -8.46
C THR A 6 -19.67 3.27 -9.70
N PHE A 7 -19.30 4.55 -9.89
CA PHE A 7 -18.68 5.02 -11.13
C PHE A 7 -17.14 5.12 -11.07
N GLY A 8 -16.55 4.99 -9.88
CA GLY A 8 -15.09 5.09 -9.73
C GLY A 8 -14.60 6.52 -9.51
N GLY A 9 -13.28 6.67 -9.42
CA GLY A 9 -12.62 7.95 -9.14
C GLY A 9 -12.18 8.75 -10.36
N PHE A 10 -12.39 8.20 -11.56
CA PHE A 10 -12.02 8.86 -12.81
C PHE A 10 -13.13 9.80 -13.27
N PRO A 11 -12.79 10.99 -13.82
CA PRO A 11 -13.78 11.99 -14.15
C PRO A 11 -14.72 11.54 -15.26
N GLU A 12 -14.24 10.83 -16.28
CA GLU A 12 -15.06 10.38 -17.42
C GLU A 12 -16.23 9.48 -17.00
N PRO A 13 -16.01 8.34 -16.28
CA PRO A 13 -17.12 7.51 -15.84
C PRO A 13 -17.96 8.19 -14.75
N PHE A 14 -17.36 8.99 -13.88
CA PHE A 14 -18.06 9.70 -12.81
C PHE A 14 -19.06 10.73 -13.35
N LEU A 15 -18.65 11.56 -14.31
CA LEU A 15 -19.50 12.58 -14.94
C LEU A 15 -20.52 11.97 -15.91
N GLY A 16 -20.22 10.81 -16.50
CA GLY A 16 -21.13 10.12 -17.42
C GLY A 16 -22.38 9.53 -16.76
N GLY A 17 -22.32 9.20 -15.47
CA GLY A 17 -23.49 8.77 -14.68
C GLY A 17 -24.14 7.44 -15.10
N SER A 18 -23.57 6.71 -16.05
CA SER A 18 -24.07 5.42 -16.54
C SER A 18 -23.14 4.29 -16.14
N GLU A 19 -23.67 3.30 -15.41
CA GLU A 19 -22.90 2.14 -14.97
C GLU A 19 -22.39 1.32 -16.16
N VAL A 20 -23.17 1.25 -17.25
CA VAL A 20 -22.75 0.56 -18.48
C VAL A 20 -21.57 1.27 -19.12
N GLN A 21 -21.61 2.60 -19.20
CA GLN A 21 -20.51 3.38 -19.75
C GLN A 21 -19.27 3.31 -18.85
N ALA A 22 -19.44 3.36 -17.52
CA ALA A 22 -18.34 3.21 -16.57
C ALA A 22 -17.63 1.86 -16.73
N LYS A 23 -18.40 0.76 -16.86
CA LYS A 23 -17.85 -0.58 -17.10
C LYS A 23 -17.12 -0.70 -18.44
N ARG A 24 -17.65 -0.07 -19.50
CA ARG A 24 -16.98 -0.04 -20.83
C ARG A 24 -15.68 0.75 -20.75
N TRP A 25 -15.74 1.93 -20.17
CA TRP A 25 -14.59 2.80 -19.97
C TRP A 25 -13.48 2.09 -19.19
N SER A 26 -13.79 1.44 -18.07
CA SER A 26 -12.83 0.69 -17.26
C SER A 26 -12.15 -0.47 -18.01
N ARG A 27 -12.89 -1.15 -18.91
CA ARG A 27 -12.32 -2.19 -19.78
C ARG A 27 -11.37 -1.61 -20.83
N GLU A 28 -11.79 -0.53 -21.48
CA GLU A 28 -10.98 0.17 -22.48
C GLU A 28 -9.71 0.76 -21.87
N TYR A 29 -9.83 1.42 -20.72
CA TYR A 29 -8.72 1.98 -19.96
C TYR A 29 -7.64 0.93 -19.70
N ARG A 30 -8.02 -0.23 -19.14
CA ARG A 30 -7.06 -1.32 -18.86
C ARG A 30 -6.41 -1.86 -20.13
N SER A 31 -7.19 -2.02 -21.21
CA SER A 31 -6.64 -2.49 -22.48
C SER A 31 -5.62 -1.50 -23.05
N ARG A 32 -5.88 -0.19 -22.98
CA ARG A 32 -4.95 0.85 -23.44
C ARG A 32 -3.70 0.92 -22.56
N LEU A 33 -3.87 0.89 -21.24
CA LEU A 33 -2.75 0.89 -20.29
C LEU A 33 -1.77 -0.26 -20.55
N ILE A 34 -2.28 -1.46 -20.83
CA ILE A 34 -1.44 -2.64 -21.07
C ILE A 34 -0.90 -2.71 -22.50
N ARG A 35 -1.64 -2.23 -23.50
CA ARG A 35 -1.23 -2.37 -24.91
C ARG A 35 -0.48 -1.17 -25.44
N ASP A 36 -0.88 0.02 -25.06
CA ASP A 36 -0.33 1.27 -25.60
C ASP A 36 0.77 1.80 -24.67
N ASP A 37 0.49 1.98 -23.38
CA ASP A 37 1.48 2.57 -22.47
C ASP A 37 2.63 1.61 -22.16
N LEU A 38 2.30 0.36 -21.84
CA LEU A 38 3.30 -0.64 -21.45
C LEU A 38 4.23 -1.07 -22.59
N SER A 39 3.68 -1.30 -23.80
CA SER A 39 4.49 -1.73 -24.95
C SER A 39 5.48 -0.65 -25.39
N ASN A 40 5.12 0.62 -25.17
CA ASN A 40 5.97 1.78 -25.46
C ASN A 40 7.02 2.04 -24.37
N LEU A 41 6.69 1.78 -23.10
CA LEU A 41 7.59 2.05 -21.97
C LEU A 41 8.63 0.95 -21.73
N GLU A 42 8.26 -0.32 -21.90
CA GLU A 42 9.16 -1.44 -21.58
C GLU A 42 8.98 -2.64 -22.54
N ARG A 43 10.08 -3.35 -22.83
CA ARG A 43 10.05 -4.65 -23.54
C ARG A 43 9.50 -5.74 -22.63
N VAL A 44 8.20 -5.71 -22.36
CA VAL A 44 7.52 -6.76 -21.62
C VAL A 44 7.38 -7.97 -22.52
N ASN A 45 8.16 -9.01 -22.23
CA ASN A 45 8.21 -10.24 -23.03
C ASN A 45 6.93 -11.10 -22.94
N ASP A 46 6.01 -10.81 -22.01
CA ASP A 46 4.81 -11.62 -21.76
C ASP A 46 3.59 -10.75 -21.39
N LEU A 47 3.07 -10.02 -22.38
CA LEU A 47 1.88 -9.17 -22.22
C LEU A 47 0.65 -9.97 -21.76
N GLY A 48 0.52 -11.23 -22.19
CA GLY A 48 -0.61 -12.08 -21.80
C GLY A 48 -0.65 -12.35 -20.30
N LYS A 49 0.49 -12.69 -19.69
CA LYS A 49 0.55 -12.87 -18.23
C LYS A 49 0.38 -11.58 -17.44
N MET A 50 0.81 -10.45 -18.00
CA MET A 50 0.52 -9.14 -17.41
C MET A 50 -0.99 -8.84 -17.40
N GLU A 51 -1.70 -9.11 -18.50
CA GLU A 51 -3.17 -8.98 -18.55
C GLU A 51 -3.84 -9.85 -17.48
N LEU A 52 -3.38 -11.11 -17.32
CA LEU A 52 -3.88 -12.00 -16.26
C LEU A 52 -3.57 -11.48 -14.86
N LEU A 53 -2.38 -10.93 -14.61
CA LEU A 53 -2.04 -10.28 -13.34
C LEU A 53 -3.03 -9.15 -13.02
N MET A 54 -3.28 -8.26 -13.99
CA MET A 54 -4.22 -7.15 -13.84
C MET A 54 -5.66 -7.59 -13.61
N LEU A 55 -6.07 -8.77 -14.09
CA LEU A 55 -7.37 -9.36 -13.81
C LEU A 55 -7.44 -9.99 -12.41
N ARG A 56 -6.33 -10.50 -11.90
CA ARG A 56 -6.25 -11.15 -10.58
C ARG A 56 -6.17 -10.15 -9.42
N LEU A 57 -5.44 -9.05 -9.59
CA LEU A 57 -5.16 -8.08 -8.52
C LEU A 57 -6.41 -7.51 -7.81
N PRO A 58 -7.54 -7.21 -8.48
CA PRO A 58 -8.73 -6.67 -7.80
C PRO A 58 -9.30 -7.57 -6.70
N GLU A 59 -9.05 -8.88 -6.76
CA GLU A 59 -9.52 -9.86 -5.78
C GLU A 59 -8.63 -9.94 -4.53
N LEU A 60 -7.45 -9.31 -4.58
CA LEU A 60 -6.42 -9.38 -3.53
C LEU A 60 -6.25 -8.04 -2.78
N VAL A 61 -7.11 -7.05 -3.07
CA VAL A 61 -7.02 -5.69 -2.50
C VAL A 61 -7.14 -5.71 -0.98
N GLY A 62 -6.37 -4.84 -0.31
CA GLY A 62 -6.39 -4.69 1.14
C GLY A 62 -5.71 -5.83 1.91
N SER A 63 -5.27 -6.87 1.23
CA SER A 63 -4.50 -7.97 1.81
C SER A 63 -2.99 -7.81 1.52
N PRO A 64 -2.09 -8.27 2.40
CA PRO A 64 -0.67 -8.34 2.09
C PRO A 64 -0.42 -9.17 0.83
N LEU A 65 0.29 -8.59 -0.15
CA LEU A 65 0.47 -9.22 -1.45
C LEU A 65 1.61 -10.24 -1.44
N SER A 66 1.28 -11.52 -1.62
CA SER A 66 2.27 -12.58 -1.84
C SER A 66 2.71 -12.63 -3.30
N VAL A 67 3.89 -12.08 -3.59
CA VAL A 67 4.48 -12.12 -4.93
C VAL A 67 4.81 -13.56 -5.36
N ASN A 68 5.16 -14.43 -4.41
CA ASN A 68 5.35 -15.86 -4.67
C ASN A 68 4.03 -16.52 -5.15
N GLY A 69 2.92 -16.27 -4.46
CA GLY A 69 1.62 -16.82 -4.85
C GLY A 69 1.18 -16.36 -6.24
N LEU A 70 1.39 -15.08 -6.56
CA LEU A 70 1.13 -14.55 -7.91
C LEU A 70 2.03 -15.20 -8.99
N ALA A 71 3.30 -15.44 -8.67
CA ALA A 71 4.23 -16.09 -9.60
C ALA A 71 3.84 -17.54 -9.90
N GLU A 72 3.36 -18.27 -8.90
CA GLU A 72 2.83 -19.63 -9.04
C GLU A 72 1.55 -19.63 -9.89
N ASP A 73 0.57 -18.77 -9.55
CA ASP A 73 -0.70 -18.64 -10.28
C ASP A 73 -0.47 -18.35 -11.78
N LEU A 74 0.46 -17.44 -12.08
CA LEU A 74 0.74 -16.98 -13.45
C LEU A 74 1.77 -17.85 -14.20
N ARG A 75 2.39 -18.83 -13.53
CA ARG A 75 3.53 -19.61 -14.04
C ARG A 75 4.62 -18.69 -14.61
N ALA A 76 5.00 -17.70 -13.81
CA ALA A 76 6.02 -16.70 -14.11
C ALA A 76 7.11 -16.73 -13.05
N SER A 77 8.27 -16.13 -13.34
CA SER A 77 9.30 -15.98 -12.32
C SER A 77 8.90 -14.89 -11.31
N HIS A 78 9.29 -15.05 -10.04
CA HIS A 78 9.10 -14.02 -9.01
C HIS A 78 9.65 -12.65 -9.45
N LYS A 79 10.81 -12.65 -10.14
CA LYS A 79 11.42 -11.42 -10.69
C LYS A 79 10.50 -10.74 -11.72
N ALA A 80 9.88 -11.52 -12.61
CA ALA A 80 8.95 -10.98 -13.60
C ALA A 80 7.72 -10.36 -12.92
N VAL A 81 7.09 -11.06 -11.98
CA VAL A 81 5.91 -10.52 -11.27
C VAL A 81 6.25 -9.28 -10.45
N SER A 82 7.39 -9.28 -9.74
CA SER A 82 7.85 -8.10 -8.98
C SER A 82 7.99 -6.89 -9.91
N HIS A 83 8.66 -7.10 -11.04
CA HIS A 83 8.87 -6.08 -12.05
C HIS A 83 7.54 -5.58 -12.64
N TRP A 84 6.61 -6.49 -12.94
CA TRP A 84 5.28 -6.12 -13.43
C TRP A 84 4.49 -5.28 -12.43
N LEU A 85 4.56 -5.59 -11.14
CA LEU A 85 3.95 -4.78 -10.10
C LEU A 85 4.57 -3.37 -10.01
N ASP A 86 5.89 -3.24 -10.20
CA ASP A 86 6.58 -1.95 -10.22
C ASP A 86 6.14 -1.10 -11.41
N ILE A 87 5.97 -1.71 -12.58
CA ILE A 87 5.44 -1.05 -13.78
C ILE A 87 4.02 -0.56 -13.52
N LEU A 88 3.13 -1.43 -13.01
CA LEU A 88 1.74 -1.09 -12.74
C LEU A 88 1.60 0.06 -11.72
N GLU A 89 2.54 0.15 -10.78
CA GLU A 89 2.63 1.28 -9.85
C GLU A 89 3.04 2.58 -10.55
N ARG A 90 4.04 2.54 -11.44
CA ARG A 90 4.48 3.71 -12.23
C ARG A 90 3.41 4.21 -13.21
N LEU A 91 2.57 3.29 -13.71
CA LEU A 91 1.46 3.60 -14.60
C LEU A 91 0.20 4.08 -13.86
N TYR A 92 0.25 4.25 -12.54
CA TYR A 92 -0.92 4.59 -11.73
C TYR A 92 -2.09 3.61 -11.95
N ALA A 93 -1.79 2.33 -12.22
CA ALA A 93 -2.81 1.27 -12.24
C ALA A 93 -3.12 0.80 -10.81
N VAL A 94 -2.08 0.71 -9.98
CA VAL A 94 -2.14 0.37 -8.56
C VAL A 94 -1.22 1.26 -7.74
N ALA A 95 -1.47 1.37 -6.43
CA ALA A 95 -0.53 1.91 -5.46
C ALA A 95 -0.27 0.86 -4.38
N ARG A 96 0.94 0.82 -3.83
CA ARG A 96 1.31 -0.15 -2.79
C ARG A 96 1.64 0.55 -1.46
N LEU A 97 0.95 0.17 -0.39
CA LEU A 97 1.23 0.65 0.96
C LEU A 97 2.21 -0.29 1.68
N SER A 98 3.26 0.31 2.23
CA SER A 98 4.25 -0.41 3.03
C SER A 98 3.78 -0.56 4.48
N PRO A 99 4.21 -1.61 5.21
CA PRO A 99 3.92 -1.74 6.63
C PRO A 99 4.63 -0.67 7.46
N PHE A 100 3.98 -0.22 8.53
CA PHE A 100 4.54 0.62 9.57
C PHE A 100 5.35 -0.24 10.55
N GLY A 101 6.60 0.13 10.80
CA GLY A 101 7.48 -0.54 11.76
C GLY A 101 8.97 -0.45 11.41
N PRO A 102 9.89 -0.68 12.37
CA PRO A 102 11.34 -0.54 12.17
C PRO A 102 11.87 -1.58 11.16
N ALA A 103 12.96 -1.38 10.45
CA ALA A 103 13.44 -2.37 9.45
C ALA A 103 13.85 -3.76 10.01
N LYS A 104 14.05 -3.90 11.33
CA LYS A 104 14.82 -4.99 11.96
C LYS A 104 14.10 -6.29 12.39
N ILE A 105 12.86 -6.57 11.94
CA ILE A 105 12.18 -7.84 12.32
C ILE A 105 11.74 -8.60 11.08
N ARG A 106 12.49 -9.69 10.82
CA ARG A 106 12.20 -10.90 10.01
C ARG A 106 10.95 -10.89 9.14
N ALA A 107 11.18 -11.12 7.84
CA ALA A 107 10.32 -11.73 6.80
C ALA A 107 8.93 -11.13 6.52
N VAL A 108 8.17 -10.71 7.52
CA VAL A 108 6.83 -10.08 7.39
C VAL A 108 6.93 -8.64 6.86
N LYS A 109 8.13 -8.03 6.89
CA LYS A 109 8.39 -6.60 6.63
C LYS A 109 8.43 -6.11 5.19
N LYS A 110 8.08 -6.92 4.19
CA LYS A 110 8.12 -6.49 2.78
C LYS A 110 6.82 -6.67 2.00
N GLU A 111 5.86 -7.40 2.54
CA GLU A 111 4.59 -7.58 1.87
C GLU A 111 3.85 -6.24 1.92
N ARG A 112 3.65 -5.64 0.75
CA ARG A 112 2.88 -4.40 0.65
C ARG A 112 1.42 -4.77 0.41
N LYS A 113 0.49 -4.02 0.99
CA LYS A 113 -0.90 -4.04 0.53
C LYS A 113 -0.98 -3.27 -0.79
N HIS A 114 -1.79 -3.69 -1.73
CA HIS A 114 -2.04 -2.90 -2.95
C HIS A 114 -3.49 -2.43 -3.02
N TYR A 115 -3.67 -1.33 -3.74
CA TYR A 115 -4.95 -0.67 -3.97
C TYR A 115 -5.01 -0.16 -5.41
N HIS A 116 -6.17 -0.22 -6.05
CA HIS A 116 -6.38 0.21 -7.44
C HIS A 116 -6.80 1.67 -7.53
N TYR A 117 -6.30 2.38 -8.54
CA TYR A 117 -6.84 3.68 -8.92
C TYR A 117 -8.24 3.56 -9.52
N ASP A 118 -8.51 2.46 -10.24
CA ASP A 118 -9.87 2.08 -10.67
C ASP A 118 -10.50 1.09 -9.69
N TRP A 119 -11.05 1.60 -8.58
CA TRP A 119 -11.74 0.78 -7.58
C TRP A 119 -13.10 0.22 -8.04
N SER A 120 -13.62 0.63 -9.20
CA SER A 120 -14.85 0.05 -9.75
C SER A 120 -14.70 -1.44 -10.10
N LEU A 121 -13.46 -1.89 -10.26
CA LEU A 121 -13.08 -3.28 -10.51
C LEU A 121 -13.32 -4.22 -9.32
N ILE A 122 -13.33 -3.69 -8.11
CA ILE A 122 -13.41 -4.48 -6.87
C ILE A 122 -14.87 -4.83 -6.62
N LYS A 123 -15.25 -6.10 -6.70
CA LYS A 123 -16.68 -6.49 -6.58
C LYS A 123 -17.21 -6.39 -5.15
N ASP A 124 -16.40 -6.77 -4.16
CA ASP A 124 -16.82 -6.80 -2.77
C ASP A 124 -16.89 -5.38 -2.19
N PRO A 125 -18.03 -4.97 -1.58
CA PRO A 125 -18.19 -3.65 -1.03
C PRO A 125 -17.17 -3.26 0.04
N GLY A 126 -16.75 -4.21 0.89
CA GLY A 126 -15.85 -3.95 2.02
C GLY A 126 -14.44 -3.53 1.53
N PRO A 127 -13.73 -4.40 0.80
CA PRO A 127 -12.45 -4.07 0.18
C PRO A 127 -12.54 -2.87 -0.78
N ARG A 128 -13.68 -2.67 -1.47
CA ARG A 128 -13.86 -1.48 -2.31
C ARG A 128 -13.86 -0.20 -1.47
N PHE A 129 -14.55 -0.18 -0.33
CA PHE A 129 -14.57 0.97 0.57
C PHE A 129 -13.19 1.26 1.18
N GLU A 130 -12.48 0.22 1.60
CA GLU A 130 -11.09 0.33 2.05
C GLU A 130 -10.21 0.93 0.95
N ASN A 131 -10.31 0.44 -0.28
CA ASN A 131 -9.56 0.98 -1.42
C ASN A 131 -9.87 2.43 -1.72
N ILE A 132 -11.16 2.83 -1.69
CA ILE A 132 -11.54 4.23 -1.86
C ILE A 132 -10.84 5.07 -0.80
N THR A 133 -10.85 4.62 0.45
CA THR A 133 -10.20 5.34 1.56
C THR A 133 -8.69 5.43 1.36
N ALA A 134 -8.03 4.33 0.99
CA ALA A 134 -6.60 4.30 0.66
C ALA A 134 -6.25 5.33 -0.41
N MET A 135 -7.02 5.37 -1.51
CA MET A 135 -6.79 6.29 -2.62
C MET A 135 -6.97 7.76 -2.23
N HIS A 136 -7.95 8.07 -1.38
CA HIS A 136 -8.15 9.45 -0.94
C HIS A 136 -7.07 9.90 0.06
N LEU A 137 -6.64 9.02 0.96
CA LEU A 137 -5.52 9.29 1.87
C LEU A 137 -4.22 9.50 1.11
N LEU A 138 -3.93 8.65 0.11
CA LEU A 138 -2.75 8.80 -0.75
C LEU A 138 -2.78 10.11 -1.54
N LYS A 139 -3.92 10.46 -2.15
CA LYS A 139 -4.10 11.74 -2.85
C LYS A 139 -3.86 12.93 -1.91
N TRP A 140 -4.39 12.86 -0.69
CA TRP A 140 -4.17 13.90 0.32
C TRP A 140 -2.69 13.98 0.72
N ALA A 141 -2.02 12.87 0.99
CA ALA A 141 -0.61 12.84 1.36
C ALA A 141 0.27 13.43 0.24
N HIS A 142 0.05 13.01 -1.01
CA HIS A 142 0.76 13.59 -2.17
C HIS A 142 0.48 15.09 -2.30
N PHE A 143 -0.76 15.54 -2.06
CA PHE A 143 -1.08 16.97 -2.08
C PHE A 143 -0.30 17.76 -1.02
N GLN A 144 -0.16 17.22 0.21
CA GLN A 144 0.66 17.83 1.26
C GLN A 144 2.14 17.91 0.86
N GLN A 145 2.68 16.82 0.30
CA GLN A 145 4.06 16.75 -0.20
C GLN A 145 4.30 17.77 -1.31
N ASP A 146 3.46 17.77 -2.35
CA ASP A 146 3.65 18.56 -3.56
C ASP A 146 3.37 20.05 -3.34
N SER A 147 2.39 20.38 -2.49
CA SER A 147 1.95 21.77 -2.30
C SER A 147 2.67 22.48 -1.16
N LEU A 148 2.99 21.75 -0.08
CA LEU A 148 3.54 22.32 1.15
C LEU A 148 4.95 21.80 1.49
N GLY A 149 5.47 20.80 0.75
CA GLY A 149 6.78 20.21 1.02
C GLY A 149 6.84 19.39 2.32
N LEU A 150 5.69 18.97 2.86
CA LEU A 150 5.62 18.20 4.09
C LEU A 150 6.00 16.74 3.86
N ASP A 151 6.73 16.14 4.81
CA ASP A 151 7.03 14.71 4.79
C ASP A 151 5.85 13.91 5.36
N VAL A 152 4.88 13.60 4.50
CA VAL A 152 3.66 12.85 4.85
C VAL A 152 3.64 11.51 4.12
N GLU A 153 3.44 10.41 4.85
CA GLU A 153 3.28 9.08 4.26
C GLU A 153 2.03 8.36 4.76
N VAL A 154 1.50 7.46 3.95
CA VAL A 154 0.44 6.52 4.36
C VAL A 154 1.03 5.11 4.40
N ARG A 155 0.85 4.43 5.52
CA ARG A 155 1.28 3.04 5.74
C ARG A 155 0.12 2.22 6.31
N TYR A 156 0.28 0.91 6.43
CA TYR A 156 -0.64 0.06 7.19
C TYR A 156 0.10 -0.57 8.38
N PHE A 157 -0.58 -1.01 9.42
CA PHE A 157 0.07 -1.72 10.54
C PHE A 157 -0.55 -3.10 10.71
N ARG A 158 0.32 -4.08 10.98
CA ARG A 158 -0.06 -5.46 11.30
C ARG A 158 0.93 -6.00 12.31
N ASP A 159 0.44 -6.55 13.41
CA ASP A 159 1.28 -7.21 14.40
C ASP A 159 1.35 -8.73 14.18
N VAL A 160 2.15 -9.40 15.02
CA VAL A 160 2.34 -10.86 14.98
C VAL A 160 1.10 -11.64 15.44
N GLU A 161 0.21 -11.00 16.18
CA GLU A 161 -1.05 -11.58 16.68
C GLU A 161 -2.19 -11.43 15.64
N GLY A 162 -1.92 -10.76 14.51
CA GLY A 162 -2.88 -10.57 13.42
C GLY A 162 -3.80 -9.38 13.61
N ARG A 163 -3.55 -8.50 14.59
CA ARG A 163 -4.28 -7.23 14.71
C ARG A 163 -3.80 -6.27 13.64
N GLU A 164 -4.75 -5.66 12.94
CA GLU A 164 -4.50 -4.77 11.81
C GLU A 164 -5.09 -3.37 12.04
N VAL A 165 -4.32 -2.37 11.64
CA VAL A 165 -4.78 -1.01 11.40
C VAL A 165 -4.58 -0.73 9.91
N ASP A 166 -5.67 -0.43 9.22
CA ASP A 166 -5.67 -0.33 7.75
C ASP A 166 -4.78 0.82 7.27
N PHE A 167 -4.85 1.98 7.94
CA PHE A 167 -4.06 3.16 7.58
C PHE A 167 -3.45 3.86 8.79
N VAL A 168 -2.17 4.18 8.65
CA VAL A 168 -1.37 5.00 9.56
C VAL A 168 -0.78 6.13 8.73
N VAL A 169 -1.15 7.37 9.04
CA VAL A 169 -0.51 8.55 8.48
C VAL A 169 0.72 8.87 9.31
N LEU A 170 1.84 9.06 8.64
CA LEU A 170 3.10 9.50 9.24
C LEU A 170 3.39 10.93 8.82
N GLU A 171 3.82 11.77 9.76
CA GLU A 171 4.41 13.08 9.53
C GLU A 171 5.85 13.04 10.08
N GLU A 172 6.83 13.35 9.24
CA GLU A 172 8.27 13.25 9.57
C GLU A 172 8.64 11.85 10.14
N GLY A 173 8.04 10.81 9.58
CA GLY A 173 8.23 9.42 10.01
C GLY A 173 7.54 9.04 11.33
N LYS A 174 6.77 9.94 11.96
CA LYS A 174 6.04 9.70 13.22
C LYS A 174 4.55 9.56 12.98
N PRO A 175 3.84 8.62 13.62
CA PRO A 175 2.38 8.52 13.49
C PRO A 175 1.66 9.79 13.94
N SER A 176 0.91 10.41 13.04
CA SER A 176 0.07 11.59 13.33
C SER A 176 -1.43 11.24 13.35
N LEU A 177 -1.86 10.28 12.53
CA LEU A 177 -3.26 9.83 12.48
C LEU A 177 -3.36 8.32 12.27
N LEU A 178 -4.21 7.66 13.06
CA LEU A 178 -4.56 6.25 12.91
C LEU A 178 -6.02 6.15 12.45
N ASN A 179 -6.26 5.52 11.30
CA ASN A 179 -7.61 5.31 10.80
C ASN A 179 -7.86 3.82 10.60
N LYS A 180 -8.85 3.29 11.32
CA LYS A 180 -9.37 1.94 11.11
C LYS A 180 -10.62 2.05 10.26
N VAL A 181 -10.62 1.42 9.09
CA VAL A 181 -11.73 1.51 8.15
C VAL A 181 -12.69 0.37 8.42
N GLN A 182 -13.84 0.70 9.01
CA GLN A 182 -14.91 -0.25 9.27
C GLN A 182 -16.12 0.12 8.42
N ASP A 183 -16.55 -0.78 7.54
CA ASP A 183 -17.90 -0.72 6.99
C ASP A 183 -18.88 -1.07 8.11
N ARG A 184 -19.75 -0.12 8.50
CA ARG A 184 -20.78 -0.33 9.52
C ARG A 184 -21.78 -1.46 9.18
N ARG A 185 -21.73 -2.02 7.97
CA ARG A 185 -22.53 -3.19 7.55
C ARG A 185 -21.91 -4.53 7.97
N ARG A 186 -20.67 -4.55 8.47
CA ARG A 186 -20.02 -5.74 9.04
C ARG A 186 -19.85 -5.52 10.54
N ALA A 187 -20.45 -6.41 11.33
CA ALA A 187 -20.65 -6.28 12.76
C ALA A 187 -19.38 -5.90 13.56
N ALA A 188 -19.63 -5.11 14.61
CA ALA A 188 -18.66 -4.58 15.56
C ALA A 188 -17.69 -5.64 16.08
N LEU A 189 -16.39 -5.42 15.84
CA LEU A 189 -15.32 -6.00 16.64
C LEU A 189 -14.95 -4.99 17.74
N PRO A 190 -14.64 -5.44 18.96
CA PRO A 190 -14.29 -4.55 20.06
C PRO A 190 -13.07 -3.70 19.70
N GLU A 191 -13.11 -2.44 20.11
CA GLU A 191 -11.98 -1.50 20.03
C GLU A 191 -10.74 -2.13 20.67
N PRO A 192 -9.62 -2.28 19.92
CA PRO A 192 -8.37 -2.64 20.56
C PRO A 192 -7.90 -1.44 21.39
N ALA A 193 -7.74 -1.64 22.70
CA ALA A 193 -7.10 -0.68 23.58
C ALA A 193 -5.69 -0.36 23.05
N LEU A 194 -5.43 0.93 22.83
CA LEU A 194 -4.11 1.44 22.52
C LEU A 194 -3.17 1.20 23.72
N PRO A 195 -1.87 0.95 23.51
CA PRO A 195 -0.89 1.11 24.58
C PRO A 195 -0.81 2.59 24.98
N GLU A 196 -1.08 2.90 26.25
CA GLU A 196 -1.16 4.28 26.79
C GLU A 196 0.21 4.99 26.92
N SER A 197 1.24 4.56 26.21
CA SER A 197 2.54 5.24 26.25
C SER A 197 3.38 4.98 24.99
N PRO A 198 4.18 5.97 24.54
CA PRO A 198 5.24 5.69 23.59
C PRO A 198 6.17 4.62 24.19
N PRO A 199 6.66 3.65 23.38
CA PRO A 199 7.53 2.60 23.90
C PRO A 199 8.73 3.25 24.59
N GLU A 200 9.00 2.82 25.83
CA GLU A 200 10.18 3.21 26.59
C GLU A 200 11.43 3.10 25.72
N PRO A 201 12.39 4.03 25.83
CA PRO A 201 13.65 3.91 25.10
C PRO A 201 14.31 2.59 25.49
N LEU A 202 14.43 1.70 24.51
CA LEU A 202 15.12 0.42 24.66
C LEU A 202 16.49 0.68 25.31
N PRO A 203 16.88 -0.09 26.33
CA PRO A 203 18.14 0.14 27.04
C PRO A 203 19.30 0.07 26.05
N CYS A 204 20.10 1.13 26.05
CA CYS A 204 21.32 1.25 25.27
C CYS A 204 22.28 0.11 25.60
N ALA A 205 22.20 -0.99 24.87
CA ALA A 205 23.19 -2.05 24.90
C ALA A 205 24.19 -1.83 23.76
N CYS A 206 25.33 -1.24 24.14
CA CYS A 206 26.65 -1.41 23.52
C CYS A 206 26.78 -1.15 22.02
N TRP A 207 26.85 0.12 21.63
CA TRP A 207 27.70 0.52 20.49
C TRP A 207 29.04 0.99 21.05
N ARG A 208 30.09 0.15 20.90
CA ARG A 208 31.47 0.58 21.14
C ARG A 208 31.87 1.60 20.06
N PRO A 209 32.50 2.73 20.39
CA PRO A 209 33.18 3.55 19.41
C PRO A 209 34.49 2.86 19.00
N TRP A 210 34.71 2.70 17.70
CA TRP A 210 36.07 2.51 17.18
C TRP A 210 36.75 3.87 17.07
N HIS A 211 38.03 3.89 17.48
CA HIS A 211 39.00 4.99 17.46
C HIS A 211 39.02 5.95 18.67
N ASP A 212 39.87 5.57 19.62
CA ASP A 212 40.67 6.48 20.44
C ASP A 212 42.03 6.69 19.74
N PRO A 213 42.51 7.93 19.57
CA PRO A 213 43.94 8.15 19.54
C PRO A 213 44.31 9.34 20.43
N THR A 214 44.03 9.29 21.73
CA THR A 214 44.83 9.93 22.80
C THR A 214 44.26 9.60 24.19
N GLY A 215 44.79 8.54 24.78
CA GLY A 215 45.24 8.44 26.18
C GLY A 215 44.39 9.03 27.31
N GLY A 216 43.91 8.17 28.21
CA GLY A 216 43.53 8.55 29.57
C GLY A 216 43.01 7.39 30.41
N TYR A 217 43.85 6.84 31.29
CA TYR A 217 43.46 5.91 32.36
C TYR A 217 42.66 6.65 33.45
N CYS A 218 41.56 6.06 33.93
CA CYS A 218 41.07 6.11 35.33
C CYS A 218 39.83 5.22 35.41
N GLY A 219 39.58 4.31 36.34
CA GLY A 219 40.13 4.00 37.66
C GLY A 219 38.98 3.35 38.42
N GLN A 220 39.19 2.15 38.98
CA GLN A 220 38.23 1.43 39.82
C GLN A 220 38.01 2.17 41.15
N SER A 221 36.77 2.17 41.68
CA SER A 221 36.48 2.02 43.12
C SER A 221 35.01 2.28 43.41
N GLY A 222 34.37 1.38 44.18
CA GLY A 222 33.09 1.62 44.86
C GLY A 222 32.08 0.50 44.65
#